data_AF-A0A8K0KQU9-F1
#
_entry.id   AF-A0A8K0KQU9-F1
#
_cell.length_a   1.000
_cell.length_b   1.000
_cell.length_c   1.000
_cell.angle_alpha   90.00
_cell.angle_beta   90.00
_cell.angle_gamma   90.00
#
_symmetry.space_group_name_H-M   'P 1'
#
loop_
_entity.id
_entity.type
_entity.pdbx_description
1 polymer ?
#
loop_
_entity_poly.entity_id
_entity_poly.type
_entity_poly.pdbx_seq_one_letter_code
_entity_poly.pdbx_strand_id
1 'polypeptide(L)'
;MTEWFLCVYTRTLPWTTILRIWDMFLCEGVKVVIKVALVLLKFGLGRPDVLRKCPTMYETLEVLRNLPSDVMEEEFVVHQILRLNLTEEDFTKEHRRQVEQLKANQENGSKHKGR
;
A
#
# COMPACT_ATOMS: atom_id res chain seq x y z
N MET A 1 9.16 -9.05 -6.14
CA MET A 1 8.77 -7.67 -5.76
C MET A 1 7.25 -7.61 -5.72
N THR A 2 6.68 -6.82 -4.82
CA THR A 2 5.23 -6.77 -4.57
C THR A 2 4.53 -6.09 -5.74
N GLU A 3 4.04 -6.89 -6.69
CA GLU A 3 3.45 -6.44 -7.97
C GLU A 3 2.04 -5.83 -7.82
N TRP A 4 1.64 -5.50 -6.60
CA TRP A 4 0.34 -4.92 -6.27
C TRP A 4 0.02 -3.66 -7.05
N PHE A 5 0.98 -2.75 -7.18
CA PHE A 5 0.80 -1.49 -7.90
C PHE A 5 0.89 -1.66 -9.42
N LEU A 6 1.78 -2.53 -9.90
CA LEU A 6 1.97 -2.77 -11.34
C LEU A 6 0.80 -3.55 -11.94
N CYS A 7 0.28 -4.51 -11.20
CA CYS A 7 -0.83 -5.36 -11.63
C CYS A 7 -2.17 -4.94 -11.04
N VAL A 8 -2.27 -3.78 -10.37
CA VAL A 8 -3.49 -3.28 -9.72
C VAL A 8 -4.23 -4.40 -8.96
N TYR A 9 -3.49 -5.12 -8.11
CA TYR A 9 -3.95 -6.25 -7.29
C TYR A 9 -4.53 -7.48 -8.02
N THR A 10 -4.52 -7.53 -9.35
CA THR A 10 -5.12 -8.62 -10.14
C THR A 10 -4.57 -10.02 -9.86
N ARG A 11 -3.36 -10.12 -9.30
CA ARG A 11 -2.72 -11.39 -8.94
C ARG A 11 -2.75 -11.70 -7.45
N THR A 12 -3.39 -10.85 -6.65
CA THR A 12 -3.44 -11.01 -5.19
C THR A 12 -4.87 -11.13 -4.70
N LEU A 13 -5.82 -10.39 -5.26
CA LEU A 13 -7.21 -10.38 -4.78
C LEU A 13 -8.12 -11.30 -5.63
N PRO A 14 -9.26 -11.75 -5.08
CA PRO A 14 -10.28 -12.46 -5.84
C PRO A 14 -10.88 -11.55 -6.93
N TRP A 15 -11.38 -12.16 -8.01
CA TRP A 15 -11.93 -11.42 -9.15
C TRP A 15 -13.04 -10.44 -8.79
N THR A 16 -13.93 -10.84 -7.88
CA THR A 16 -15.04 -10.01 -7.37
C THR A 16 -14.53 -8.72 -6.73
N THR A 17 -13.58 -8.83 -5.80
CA THR A 17 -12.91 -7.70 -5.15
C THR A 17 -12.13 -6.83 -6.13
N ILE A 18 -11.47 -7.45 -7.12
CA ILE A 18 -10.75 -6.73 -8.17
C ILE A 18 -11.74 -5.82 -8.93
N LEU A 19 -12.88 -6.34 -9.40
CA LEU A 19 -13.84 -5.53 -10.17
C LEU A 19 -14.28 -4.29 -9.39
N ARG A 20 -14.58 -4.40 -8.09
CA ARG A 20 -14.95 -3.25 -7.25
C ARG A 20 -13.83 -2.22 -7.14
N ILE A 21 -12.58 -2.69 -6.97
CA ILE A 21 -11.42 -1.81 -6.91
C ILE A 21 -11.23 -1.08 -8.23
N TRP A 22 -11.45 -1.77 -9.35
CA TRP A 22 -11.35 -1.19 -10.68
C TRP A 22 -12.45 -0.16 -10.93
N ASP A 23 -13.69 -0.40 -10.51
CA ASP A 23 -14.77 0.60 -10.57
C ASP A 23 -14.37 1.88 -9.82
N MET A 24 -13.91 1.74 -8.58
CA MET A 24 -13.43 2.88 -7.79
C MET A 24 -12.21 3.54 -8.44
N PHE A 25 -11.24 2.77 -8.94
CA PHE A 25 -10.04 3.29 -9.60
C PHE A 25 -10.38 4.08 -10.87
N LEU A 26 -11.36 3.67 -11.66
CA LEU A 26 -11.78 4.41 -12.85
C LEU A 26 -12.51 5.71 -12.51
N CYS A 27 -13.22 5.77 -11.38
CA CYS A 27 -13.90 6.97 -10.92
C CYS A 27 -12.99 7.96 -10.17
N GLU A 28 -12.12 7.46 -9.28
CA GLU A 28 -11.31 8.24 -8.34
C GLU A 28 -9.82 8.33 -8.75
N GLY A 29 -9.33 7.41 -9.58
CA GLY A 29 -7.95 7.33 -10.01
C GLY A 29 -7.01 6.60 -9.03
N VAL A 30 -5.71 6.87 -9.18
CA VAL A 30 -4.61 6.14 -8.50
C VAL A 30 -4.66 6.15 -6.98
N LYS A 31 -5.35 7.12 -6.37
CA LYS A 31 -5.54 7.19 -4.91
C LYS A 31 -6.20 5.93 -4.35
N VAL A 32 -7.08 5.29 -5.11
CA VAL A 32 -7.74 4.04 -4.72
C VAL A 32 -6.72 2.92 -4.57
N VAL A 33 -5.77 2.80 -5.51
CA VAL A 33 -4.72 1.78 -5.45
C VAL A 33 -3.93 1.93 -4.14
N ILE A 34 -3.56 3.16 -3.78
CA ILE A 34 -2.82 3.39 -2.52
C ILE A 34 -3.70 3.09 -1.30
N LYS A 35 -4.98 3.48 -1.30
CA LYS A 35 -5.93 3.15 -0.23
C LYS A 35 -6.04 1.63 -0.04
N VAL A 36 -6.16 0.86 -1.11
CA VAL A 36 -6.18 -0.62 -1.07
C VAL A 36 -4.91 -1.15 -0.41
N ALA A 37 -3.73 -0.71 -0.84
CA ALA A 37 -2.46 -1.10 -0.22
C ALA A 37 -2.45 -0.83 1.29
N LEU A 38 -2.90 0.35 1.72
CA LEU A 38 -2.95 0.70 3.14
C LEU A 38 -3.93 -0.20 3.92
N VAL A 39 -5.07 -0.55 3.35
CA VAL A 39 -6.01 -1.51 3.95
C VAL A 39 -5.34 -2.88 4.10
N LEU A 40 -4.75 -3.42 3.03
CA LEU A 40 -4.08 -4.74 3.08
C LEU A 40 -2.92 -4.76 4.07
N LEU A 41 -2.11 -3.71 4.12
CA LEU A 41 -1.02 -3.58 5.10
C LEU A 41 -1.57 -3.50 6.52
N LYS A 42 -2.60 -2.69 6.76
CA LYS A 42 -3.20 -2.52 8.09
C LYS A 42 -3.80 -3.82 8.61
N PHE A 43 -4.49 -4.58 7.78
CA PHE A 43 -5.16 -5.80 8.22
C PHE A 43 -4.27 -7.04 8.14
N GLY A 44 -3.27 -7.05 7.26
CA GLY A 44 -2.26 -8.12 7.17
C GLY A 44 -1.17 -7.99 8.24
N LEU A 45 -0.61 -6.80 8.44
CA LEU A 45 0.52 -6.57 9.35
C LEU A 45 0.15 -5.82 10.62
N GLY A 46 -0.99 -5.13 10.68
CA GLY A 46 -1.32 -4.28 11.84
C GLY A 46 -1.64 -5.06 13.13
N ARG A 47 -1.65 -6.39 13.10
CA ARG A 47 -1.82 -7.21 14.30
C ARG A 47 -0.46 -7.31 15.04
N PRO A 48 -0.38 -6.96 16.34
CA PRO A 48 0.88 -6.91 17.07
C PRO A 48 1.63 -8.25 17.12
N ASP A 49 0.90 -9.36 17.12
CA ASP A 49 1.43 -10.71 17.07
C ASP A 49 2.09 -11.04 15.73
N VAL A 50 1.57 -10.51 14.62
CA VAL A 50 2.13 -10.67 13.27
C VAL A 50 3.39 -9.81 13.12
N LEU A 51 3.34 -8.55 13.57
CA LEU A 51 4.49 -7.64 13.57
C LEU A 51 5.70 -8.22 14.31
N ARG A 52 5.48 -8.85 15.47
CA ARG A 52 6.55 -9.51 16.23
C ARG A 52 7.17 -10.71 15.50
N LYS A 53 6.42 -11.34 14.60
CA LYS A 53 6.88 -12.47 13.77
C LYS A 53 7.54 -12.02 12.46
N CYS A 54 7.52 -10.72 12.15
CA CYS A 54 8.08 -10.17 10.91
C CYS A 54 9.28 -9.25 11.16
N PRO A 55 10.43 -9.77 11.64
CA PRO A 55 11.62 -8.95 11.88
C PRO A 55 12.30 -8.52 10.57
N THR A 56 12.11 -9.24 9.47
CA THR A 56 12.71 -8.91 8.17
C THR A 56 11.65 -8.70 7.08
N MET A 57 12.13 -8.24 5.92
CA MET A 57 11.29 -8.07 4.74
C MET A 57 10.75 -9.41 4.21
N TYR A 58 11.45 -10.52 4.44
CA TYR A 58 11.03 -11.83 3.95
C TYR A 58 9.71 -12.28 4.59
N GLU A 59 9.64 -12.31 5.92
CA GLU A 59 8.42 -12.74 6.63
C GLU A 59 7.26 -11.77 6.35
N THR A 60 7.57 -10.47 6.26
CA THR A 60 6.59 -9.46 5.87
C THR A 60 5.97 -9.79 4.51
N LEU A 61 6.79 -10.08 3.49
CA LEU A 61 6.30 -10.43 2.16
C LEU A 61 5.53 -11.75 2.14
N GLU A 62 5.91 -12.71 2.98
CA GLU A 62 5.21 -13.98 3.12
C GLU A 62 3.80 -13.80 3.68
N VAL A 63 3.64 -12.98 4.73
CA VAL A 63 2.33 -12.63 5.28
C VAL A 63 1.48 -11.89 4.24
N LEU A 64 2.06 -10.90 3.56
CA LEU A 64 1.34 -10.14 2.54
C LEU A 64 0.94 -10.98 1.33
N ARG A 65 1.68 -12.06 1.03
CA ARG A 65 1.31 -13.03 -0.02
C ARG A 65 0.17 -13.94 0.43
N ASN A 66 0.10 -14.26 1.72
CA ASN A 66 -0.88 -15.17 2.30
C ASN A 66 -1.85 -14.41 3.23
N LEU A 67 -2.55 -13.42 2.66
CA LEU A 67 -3.54 -12.66 3.41
C LEU A 67 -4.75 -13.54 3.78
N PRO A 68 -5.31 -13.35 4.98
CA PRO A 68 -6.56 -14.00 5.37
C PRO A 68 -7.70 -13.70 4.39
N SER A 69 -8.56 -14.69 4.11
CA SER A 69 -9.62 -14.56 3.09
C SER A 69 -10.64 -13.46 3.41
N ASP A 70 -10.93 -13.24 4.69
CA ASP A 70 -11.82 -12.18 5.19
C ASP A 70 -11.33 -10.78 4.79
N VAL A 71 -10.00 -10.58 4.76
CA VAL A 71 -9.39 -9.30 4.35
C VAL A 71 -9.44 -9.11 2.84
N MET A 72 -9.65 -10.18 2.08
CA MET A 72 -9.67 -10.19 0.62
C MET A 72 -11.09 -10.08 0.04
N GLU A 73 -12.12 -10.13 0.87
CA GLU A 73 -13.53 -10.03 0.46
C GLU A 73 -13.92 -8.63 -0.01
N GLU A 74 -14.79 -8.57 -1.02
CA GLU A 74 -15.14 -7.30 -1.68
C GLU A 74 -15.81 -6.31 -0.72
N GLU A 75 -16.76 -6.78 0.08
CA GLU A 75 -17.51 -5.94 1.02
C GLU A 75 -16.58 -5.36 2.08
N PHE A 76 -15.68 -6.19 2.61
CA PHE A 76 -14.70 -5.77 3.59
C PHE A 76 -13.76 -4.71 3.01
N VAL A 77 -13.13 -4.99 1.87
CA VAL A 77 -12.14 -4.08 1.26
C VAL A 77 -12.79 -2.74 0.90
N VAL A 78 -13.95 -2.75 0.23
CA VAL A 78 -14.67 -1.53 -0.14
C VAL A 78 -15.04 -0.73 1.12
N HIS A 79 -15.59 -1.37 2.13
CA HIS A 79 -15.96 -0.70 3.38
C HIS A 79 -14.74 -0.05 4.05
N GLN A 80 -13.59 -0.72 4.10
CA GLN A 80 -12.38 -0.16 4.69
C GLN A 80 -11.79 0.99 3.86
N ILE A 81 -11.85 0.91 2.53
CA ILE A 81 -11.41 2.00 1.64
C ILE A 81 -12.25 3.26 1.87
N LEU A 82 -13.58 3.13 1.98
CA LEU A 82 -14.48 4.26 2.21
C LEU A 82 -14.28 4.89 3.59
N ARG A 83 -13.84 4.10 4.59
CA ARG A 83 -13.50 4.61 5.92
C ARG A 83 -12.15 5.32 6.01
N LEU A 84 -11.27 5.11 5.03
CA LEU A 84 -10.02 5.86 4.94
C LEU A 84 -10.34 7.29 4.46
N ASN A 85 -10.43 8.21 5.41
CA ASN A 85 -10.51 9.66 5.17
C ASN A 85 -9.16 10.20 4.68
N LEU A 86 -8.71 9.73 3.52
CA LEU A 86 -7.53 10.23 2.81
C LEU A 86 -7.98 11.06 1.63
N THR A 87 -7.66 12.35 1.68
CA THR A 87 -7.96 13.33 0.64
C THR A 87 -6.83 13.40 -0.37
N GLU A 88 -7.09 14.00 -1.54
CA GLU A 88 -6.05 14.26 -2.55
C GLU A 88 -4.94 15.18 -2.02
N GLU A 89 -5.29 16.10 -1.12
CA GLU A 89 -4.31 16.97 -0.46
C GLU A 89 -3.32 16.17 0.39
N ASP A 90 -3.79 15.15 1.12
CA ASP A 90 -2.93 14.27 1.91
C ASP A 90 -1.91 13.56 1.03
N PHE A 91 -2.36 13.00 -0.10
CA PHE A 91 -1.48 12.35 -1.07
C PHE A 91 -0.47 13.32 -1.68
N THR A 92 -0.90 14.53 -2.04
CA THR A 92 -0.05 15.55 -2.64
C THR A 92 1.01 16.05 -1.66
N LYS A 93 0.61 16.27 -0.41
CA LYS A 93 1.50 16.68 0.68
C LYS A 93 2.57 15.61 0.94
N GLU A 94 2.14 14.35 1.02
CA GLU A 94 3.05 13.23 1.26
C GLU A 94 4.01 13.01 0.09
N HIS A 95 3.52 13.11 -1.14
CA HIS A 95 4.36 13.01 -2.33
C HIS A 95 5.44 14.09 -2.35
N ARG A 96 5.07 15.35 -2.08
CA ARG A 96 6.03 16.47 -1.98
C ARG A 96 7.10 16.19 -0.93
N ARG A 97 6.68 15.75 0.26
CA ARG A 97 7.60 15.42 1.37
C ARG A 97 8.61 14.35 0.97
N GLN A 98 8.17 13.27 0.32
CA GLN A 98 9.05 12.20 -0.12
C GLN A 98 10.03 12.66 -1.20
N VAL A 99 9.57 13.47 -2.16
CA VAL A 99 10.45 14.02 -3.20
C VAL A 99 11.52 14.94 -2.61
N GLU A 100 11.16 15.79 -1.65
CA GLU A 100 12.11 16.65 -0.94
C GLU A 100 13.15 15.83 -0.15
N GLN A 101 12.71 14.79 0.56
CA GLN A 101 13.62 13.89 1.28
C GLN A 101 14.59 13.16 0.33
N LEU A 102 14.12 12.68 -0.82
CA LEU A 102 14.97 12.03 -1.80
C LEU A 102 16.05 12.96 -2.34
N LYS A 103 15.69 14.22 -2.66
CA LYS A 103 16.66 15.24 -3.10
C LYS A 103 17.71 15.52 -2.02
N ALA A 104 17.28 15.72 -0.77
CA ALA A 104 18.19 15.96 0.35
C ALA A 104 19.16 14.78 0.59
N ASN A 105 18.66 13.54 0.48
CA ASN A 105 19.50 12.34 0.63
C ASN A 105 20.54 12.21 -0.50
N GLN A 106 20.20 12.58 -1.74
CA GLN A 106 21.13 12.59 -2.87
C GLN A 106 22.23 13.65 -2.69
N GLU A 107 21.88 14.84 -2.20
CA GLU A 107 22.85 15.90 -1.90
C GLU A 107 23.81 15.50 -0.76
N ASN A 108 23.28 14.87 0.29
CA ASN A 108 24.09 14.38 1.42
C ASN A 108 25.03 13.24 1.02
N GLY A 109 24.57 12.31 0.17
CA GLY A 109 25.41 11.24 -0.39
C GLY A 109 26.52 11.78 -1.28
N SER A 110 26.26 12.84 -2.04
CA SER A 110 27.26 13.48 -2.92
C SER A 110 28.36 14.20 -2.12
N LYS A 111 28.02 14.82 -0.98
CA LYS A 111 29.00 15.44 -0.06
C LYS A 111 29.89 14.41 0.65
N HIS A 112 29.37 13.21 0.92
CA HIS A 112 30.14 12.14 1.57
C HIS A 112 31.11 11.42 0.63
N LYS A 113 30.85 11.45 -0.69
CA LYS A 113 31.71 10.81 -1.70
C LYS A 113 32.85 11.70 -2.20
N GLY A 114 32.81 13.00 -1.89
CA GLY A 114 33.81 14.00 -2.28
C GLY A 114 34.82 14.35 -1.19
N ARG A 115 34.92 13.54 -0.12
CA ARG A 115 35.83 13.73 1.01
C ARG A 115 36.65 12.46 1.23
#